data_AF-A0A7Y5RKT7-F1
#
_entry.id   AF-A0A7Y5RKT7-F1
#
_cell.length_a   1.000
_cell.length_b   1.000
_cell.length_c   1.000
_cell.angle_alpha   90.00
_cell.angle_beta   90.00
_cell.angle_gamma   90.00
#
_symmetry.space_group_name_H-M   'P 1'
#
loop_
_entity.id
_entity.type
_entity.pdbx_description
1 polymer ?
#
loop_
_entity_poly.entity_id
_entity_poly.type
_entity_poly.pdbx_seq_one_letter_code
_entity_poly.pdbx_strand_id
1 'polypeptide(L)'
;MGPELTTTHEKQTHTTHAGLAAWVEQVAELTQPRDIRWITGSPEEWTELTDQLVEAGTFVRLNEEKKPNSFYCASDPTDVARDEDRTYICSVDEKDAGPTNNWMAPDEMKARMTELYRGSMQGRTMYVIPFVMGHLDAKVPMFGVEITDSAYVVVSMLVMARCGDAVLRKIEETDAAYVPALHSVGAPLADGQADVAWPCSDTKYIVHFPEERTIWSYGSGYGGNALLGKKCYSLRIASAIARDEGWMAEHMLILKLTSPKGSVHYVAAAFPSACGKTNLAMITPTIPGWKAEMVGDDIAWMR
;
A
#
# COMPACT_ATOMS: atom_id res chain seq x y z
N MET A 1 -11.79 45.51 -30.98
CA MET A 1 -12.15 44.88 -29.70
C MET A 1 -12.60 43.47 -30.02
N GLY A 2 -11.66 42.51 -29.99
CA GLY A 2 -12.00 41.09 -30.13
C GLY A 2 -12.43 40.56 -28.77
N PRO A 3 -13.38 39.60 -28.70
CA PRO A 3 -13.80 39.04 -27.43
C PRO A 3 -12.67 38.20 -26.83
N GLU A 4 -12.25 38.55 -25.62
CA GLU A 4 -11.42 37.70 -24.77
C GLU A 4 -12.20 36.41 -24.47
N LEU A 5 -11.77 35.31 -25.09
CA LEU A 5 -12.10 33.97 -24.65
C LEU A 5 -11.38 33.72 -23.33
N THR A 6 -12.06 34.02 -22.24
CA THR A 6 -11.69 33.56 -20.90
C THR A 6 -11.92 32.05 -20.85
N THR A 7 -10.88 31.28 -21.12
CA THR A 7 -10.85 29.85 -20.80
C THR A 7 -10.84 29.71 -19.29
N THR A 8 -12.01 29.55 -18.69
CA THR A 8 -12.15 28.95 -17.37
C THR A 8 -11.65 27.52 -17.46
N HIS A 9 -10.41 27.29 -17.05
CA HIS A 9 -9.97 25.96 -16.65
C HIS A 9 -10.79 25.57 -15.42
N GLU A 10 -11.92 24.89 -15.63
CA GLU A 10 -12.52 24.09 -14.57
C GLU A 10 -11.42 23.14 -14.09
N LYS A 11 -10.92 23.35 -12.86
CA LYS A 11 -10.13 22.35 -12.14
C LYS A 11 -10.99 21.09 -12.13
N GLN A 12 -10.76 20.16 -13.06
CA GLN A 12 -11.38 18.83 -13.00
C GLN A 12 -10.88 18.19 -11.71
N THR A 13 -11.72 18.23 -10.67
CA THR A 13 -11.49 17.50 -9.45
C THR A 13 -11.63 16.01 -9.81
N HIS A 14 -10.51 15.29 -9.84
CA HIS A 14 -10.46 13.87 -10.21
C HIS A 14 -11.34 12.97 -9.33
N THR A 15 -11.73 13.46 -8.14
CA THR A 15 -12.73 12.84 -7.27
C THR A 15 -13.83 13.83 -6.85
N THR A 16 -15.03 13.32 -6.61
CA THR A 16 -16.15 14.06 -5.99
C THR A 16 -16.17 13.97 -4.47
N HIS A 17 -15.34 13.10 -3.87
CA HIS A 17 -15.26 12.96 -2.41
C HIS A 17 -14.44 14.12 -1.81
N ALA A 18 -15.12 15.07 -1.17
CA ALA A 18 -14.51 16.32 -0.71
C ALA A 18 -13.33 16.14 0.26
N GLY A 19 -13.44 15.23 1.23
CA GLY A 19 -12.35 14.96 2.19
C GLY A 19 -11.08 14.41 1.53
N LEU A 20 -11.24 13.49 0.58
CA LEU A 20 -10.14 12.94 -0.21
C LEU A 20 -9.50 13.99 -1.12
N ALA A 21 -10.30 14.80 -1.81
CA ALA A 21 -9.77 15.91 -2.62
C ALA A 21 -8.93 16.88 -1.79
N ALA A 22 -9.42 17.28 -0.61
CA ALA A 22 -8.71 18.17 0.30
C ALA A 22 -7.42 17.56 0.84
N TRP A 23 -7.43 16.26 1.19
CA TRP A 23 -6.23 15.56 1.65
C TRP A 23 -5.17 15.45 0.56
N VAL A 24 -5.55 15.13 -0.68
CA VAL A 24 -4.61 15.08 -1.82
C VAL A 24 -4.00 16.46 -2.08
N GLU A 25 -4.80 17.54 -2.04
CA GLU A 25 -4.29 18.92 -2.20
C GLU A 25 -3.33 19.30 -1.07
N GLN A 26 -3.66 18.97 0.18
CA GLN A 26 -2.78 19.20 1.34
C GLN A 26 -1.44 18.47 1.19
N VAL A 27 -1.47 17.20 0.77
CA VAL A 27 -0.26 16.41 0.58
C VAL A 27 0.57 16.97 -0.58
N ALA A 28 -0.07 17.32 -1.70
CA ALA A 28 0.63 17.92 -2.84
C ALA A 28 1.32 19.25 -2.48
N GLU A 29 0.66 20.11 -1.68
CA GLU A 29 1.24 21.36 -1.19
C GLU A 29 2.47 21.09 -0.30
N LEU A 30 2.41 20.06 0.55
CA LEU A 30 3.51 19.68 1.41
C LEU A 30 4.68 19.09 0.62
N THR A 31 4.42 18.13 -0.25
CA THR A 31 5.46 17.32 -0.92
C THR A 31 5.96 17.90 -2.22
N GLN A 32 5.24 18.86 -2.80
CA GLN A 32 5.56 19.59 -4.03
C GLN A 32 5.90 18.67 -5.22
N PRO A 33 5.00 17.75 -5.62
CA PRO A 33 5.24 16.89 -6.78
C PRO A 33 5.17 17.68 -8.09
N ARG A 34 5.81 17.14 -9.13
CA ARG A 34 5.76 17.69 -10.49
C ARG A 34 4.35 17.64 -11.07
N ASP A 35 3.68 16.52 -10.85
CA ASP A 35 2.32 16.24 -11.33
C ASP A 35 1.63 15.23 -10.39
N ILE A 36 0.30 15.18 -10.48
CA ILE A 36 -0.53 14.25 -9.71
C ILE A 36 -1.20 13.29 -10.68
N ARG A 37 -1.08 11.98 -10.44
CA ARG A 37 -1.71 10.95 -11.25
C ARG A 37 -2.61 10.05 -10.40
N TRP A 38 -3.87 9.95 -10.78
CA TRP A 38 -4.81 9.03 -10.16
C TRP A 38 -4.72 7.68 -10.86
N ILE A 39 -4.48 6.63 -10.08
CA ILE A 39 -4.38 5.28 -10.61
C ILE A 39 -5.78 4.75 -10.88
N THR A 40 -5.99 4.32 -12.12
CA THR A 40 -7.24 3.75 -12.63
C THR A 40 -7.29 2.24 -12.48
N GLY A 41 -6.11 1.59 -12.49
CA GLY A 41 -5.96 0.14 -12.43
C GLY A 41 -6.23 -0.57 -13.77
N SER A 42 -6.22 0.17 -14.89
CA SER A 42 -6.45 -0.41 -16.21
C SER A 42 -5.24 -1.24 -16.72
N PRO A 43 -5.45 -2.23 -17.61
CA PRO A 43 -4.36 -2.96 -18.24
C PRO A 43 -3.39 -2.07 -19.03
N GLU A 44 -3.90 -1.00 -19.65
CA GLU A 44 -3.08 -0.03 -20.40
C GLU A 44 -2.16 0.74 -19.45
N GLU A 45 -2.67 1.17 -18.30
CA GLU A 45 -1.87 1.82 -17.25
C GLU A 45 -0.81 0.88 -16.67
N TRP A 46 -1.13 -0.42 -16.50
CA TRP A 46 -0.13 -1.42 -16.13
C TRP A 46 1.02 -1.47 -17.14
N THR A 47 0.72 -1.57 -18.44
CA THR A 47 1.75 -1.61 -19.49
C THR A 47 2.56 -0.31 -19.51
N GLU A 48 1.90 0.85 -19.44
CA GLU A 48 2.57 2.15 -19.44
C GLU A 48 3.55 2.29 -18.28
N LEU A 49 3.12 1.99 -17.05
CA LEU A 49 3.96 2.12 -15.85
C LEU A 49 5.10 1.09 -15.84
N THR A 50 4.84 -0.15 -16.28
CA THR A 50 5.90 -1.16 -16.34
C THR A 50 6.92 -0.87 -17.43
N ASP A 51 6.51 -0.31 -18.56
CA ASP A 51 7.42 0.17 -19.62
C ASP A 51 8.26 1.36 -19.14
N GLN A 52 7.64 2.33 -18.44
CA GLN A 52 8.36 3.45 -17.80
C GLN A 52 9.40 2.95 -16.80
N LEU A 53 9.08 1.94 -15.98
CA LEU A 53 10.02 1.35 -15.03
C LEU A 53 11.18 0.61 -15.73
N VAL A 54 10.94 0.02 -16.90
CA VAL A 54 12.01 -0.58 -17.72
C VAL A 54 12.90 0.50 -18.32
N GLU A 55 12.32 1.58 -18.84
CA GLU A 55 13.07 2.71 -19.39
C GLU A 55 13.93 3.40 -18.32
N ALA A 56 13.40 3.56 -17.11
CA ALA A 56 14.12 4.10 -15.95
C ALA A 56 15.22 3.16 -15.41
N GLY A 57 15.29 1.92 -15.89
CA GLY A 57 16.25 0.90 -15.42
C GLY A 57 15.89 0.27 -14.07
N THR A 58 14.76 0.65 -13.46
CA THR A 58 14.23 -0.01 -12.25
C THR A 58 13.86 -1.46 -12.54
N PHE A 59 13.24 -1.71 -13.69
CA PHE A 59 12.86 -3.04 -14.14
C PHE A 59 13.71 -3.57 -15.28
N VAL A 60 13.90 -4.88 -15.26
CA VAL A 60 14.36 -5.66 -16.41
C VAL A 60 13.24 -6.63 -16.79
N ARG A 61 12.75 -6.54 -18.03
CA ARG A 61 11.76 -7.50 -18.53
C ARG A 61 12.39 -8.89 -18.59
N LEU A 62 11.71 -9.87 -18.01
CA LEU A 62 12.14 -11.27 -18.07
C LEU A 62 11.85 -11.86 -19.45
N ASN A 63 12.40 -13.05 -19.71
CA ASN A 63 12.16 -13.77 -20.95
C ASN A 63 10.65 -14.12 -21.08
N GLU A 64 9.99 -13.52 -22.07
CA GLU A 64 8.54 -13.60 -22.27
C GLU A 64 8.05 -15.05 -22.51
N GLU A 65 8.83 -15.89 -23.18
CA GLU A 65 8.46 -17.30 -23.42
C GLU A 65 8.46 -18.12 -22.12
N LYS A 66 9.26 -17.73 -21.13
CA LYS A 66 9.39 -18.44 -19.84
C LYS A 66 8.52 -17.84 -18.74
N LYS A 67 8.43 -16.51 -18.71
CA LYS A 67 7.82 -15.69 -17.66
C LYS A 67 7.13 -14.48 -18.32
N PRO A 68 5.98 -14.70 -18.98
CA PRO A 68 5.29 -13.63 -19.67
C PRO A 68 4.88 -12.50 -18.71
N ASN A 69 4.92 -11.25 -19.17
CA ASN A 69 4.59 -10.05 -18.38
C ASN A 69 5.24 -10.04 -16.98
N SER A 70 6.51 -10.42 -16.90
CA SER A 70 7.25 -10.52 -15.63
C SER A 70 8.52 -9.69 -15.66
N PHE A 71 8.88 -9.14 -14.50
CA PHE A 71 9.97 -8.19 -14.36
C PHE A 71 10.89 -8.57 -13.20
N TYR A 72 12.17 -8.29 -13.36
CA TYR A 72 13.16 -8.30 -12.29
C TYR A 72 13.43 -6.87 -11.83
N CYS A 73 13.54 -6.69 -10.53
CA CYS A 73 13.86 -5.42 -9.89
C CYS A 73 14.98 -5.65 -8.87
N ALA A 74 16.04 -4.87 -8.96
CA ALA A 74 17.09 -4.83 -7.95
C ALA A 74 16.90 -3.57 -7.11
N SER A 75 16.78 -3.72 -5.79
CA SER A 75 16.74 -2.59 -4.87
C SER A 75 18.14 -2.11 -4.51
N ASP A 76 18.22 -0.92 -3.93
CA ASP A 76 19.44 -0.45 -3.29
C ASP A 76 19.84 -1.40 -2.13
N PRO A 77 21.13 -1.73 -1.94
CA PRO A 77 21.58 -2.63 -0.87
C PRO A 77 21.21 -2.19 0.55
N THR A 78 20.95 -0.90 0.76
CA THR A 78 20.50 -0.35 2.04
C THR A 78 18.99 -0.51 2.27
N ASP A 79 18.23 -0.91 1.24
CA ASP A 79 16.77 -0.96 1.23
C ASP A 79 16.22 -2.32 0.79
N VAL A 80 16.58 -3.37 1.53
CA VAL A 80 16.33 -4.78 1.15
C VAL A 80 15.40 -5.55 2.08
N ALA A 81 14.91 -4.91 3.15
CA ALA A 81 14.08 -5.56 4.16
C ALA A 81 13.20 -4.55 4.90
N ARG A 82 12.29 -5.08 5.74
CA ARG A 82 11.56 -4.23 6.69
C ARG A 82 12.52 -3.69 7.75
N ASP A 83 12.37 -2.41 8.06
CA ASP A 83 13.18 -1.73 9.07
C ASP A 83 12.39 -1.65 10.39
N GLU A 84 12.53 -2.68 11.22
CA GLU A 84 11.77 -2.82 12.46
C GLU A 84 12.12 -1.72 13.47
N ASP A 85 13.39 -1.31 13.55
CA ASP A 85 13.88 -0.23 14.42
C ASP A 85 13.35 1.16 14.01
N ARG A 86 12.87 1.27 12.77
CA ARG A 86 12.23 2.48 12.21
C ARG A 86 10.72 2.37 12.08
N THR A 87 10.13 1.29 12.57
CA THR A 87 8.68 1.08 12.55
C THR A 87 8.07 1.46 13.90
N TYR A 88 7.10 2.39 13.91
CA TYR A 88 6.49 2.93 15.12
C TYR A 88 4.97 2.76 15.16
N ILE A 89 4.45 2.55 16.37
CA ILE A 89 3.05 2.74 16.73
C ILE A 89 2.97 4.01 17.58
N CYS A 90 2.45 5.09 16.99
CA CYS A 90 2.29 6.38 17.65
C CYS A 90 0.86 6.51 18.16
N SER A 91 0.52 5.74 19.21
CA SER A 91 -0.71 5.93 19.98
C SER A 91 -0.63 7.18 20.86
N VAL A 92 -1.79 7.72 21.28
CA VAL A 92 -1.85 8.90 22.16
C VAL A 92 -1.13 8.62 23.49
N ASP A 93 -1.45 7.51 24.14
CA ASP A 93 -0.74 7.03 25.33
C ASP A 93 0.30 5.95 24.94
N GLU A 94 1.52 6.02 25.49
CA GLU A 94 2.60 5.05 25.24
C GLU A 94 2.19 3.61 25.58
N LYS A 95 1.43 3.43 26.67
CA LYS A 95 0.96 2.12 27.13
C LYS A 95 0.11 1.38 26.08
N ASP A 96 -0.55 2.12 25.18
CA ASP A 96 -1.46 1.54 24.18
C ASP A 96 -0.71 0.98 22.95
N ALA A 97 0.53 1.44 22.72
CA ALA A 97 1.47 0.74 21.85
C ALA A 97 1.99 -0.53 22.53
N GLY A 98 2.25 -0.47 23.84
CA GLY A 98 2.64 -1.61 24.64
C GLY A 98 4.09 -2.08 24.42
N PRO A 99 4.52 -3.13 25.12
CA PRO A 99 5.94 -3.50 25.24
C PRO A 99 6.54 -4.14 23.98
N THR A 100 5.73 -4.47 22.97
CA THR A 100 6.17 -5.14 21.74
C THR A 100 6.37 -4.18 20.57
N ASN A 101 6.12 -2.88 20.77
CA ASN A 101 6.14 -1.87 19.72
C ASN A 101 7.10 -0.74 20.09
N ASN A 102 7.73 -0.14 19.08
CA ASN A 102 8.41 1.14 19.26
C ASN A 102 7.35 2.24 19.31
N TRP A 103 7.48 3.14 20.28
CA TRP A 103 6.56 4.26 20.46
C TRP A 103 7.29 5.59 20.39
N MET A 104 6.57 6.59 19.89
CA MET A 104 6.94 8.00 19.96
C MET A 104 5.65 8.80 20.06
N ALA A 105 5.69 9.92 20.79
CA ALA A 105 4.54 10.81 20.89
C ALA A 105 4.04 11.21 19.48
N PRO A 106 2.72 11.13 19.19
CA PRO A 106 2.20 11.38 17.85
C PRO A 106 2.58 12.76 17.30
N ASP A 107 2.49 13.81 18.13
CA ASP A 107 2.80 15.18 17.72
C ASP A 107 4.29 15.37 17.41
N GLU A 108 5.18 14.73 18.19
CA GLU A 108 6.62 14.76 17.92
C GLU A 108 6.93 14.06 16.58
N MET A 109 6.35 12.88 16.37
CA MET A 109 6.57 12.10 15.15
C MET A 109 6.03 12.83 13.91
N LYS A 110 4.83 13.41 14.02
CA LYS A 110 4.24 14.21 12.94
C LYS A 110 5.10 15.41 12.60
N ALA A 111 5.52 16.20 13.59
CA ALA A 111 6.39 17.35 13.35
C ALA A 111 7.69 16.95 12.64
N ARG A 112 8.32 15.84 13.06
CA ARG A 112 9.52 15.30 12.43
C ARG A 112 9.28 14.88 10.98
N MET A 113 8.26 14.06 10.75
CA MET A 113 7.98 13.51 9.42
C MET A 113 7.45 14.58 8.45
N THR A 114 6.69 15.56 8.92
CA THR A 114 6.25 16.70 8.09
C THR A 114 7.44 17.45 7.51
N GLU A 115 8.52 17.67 8.29
CA GLU A 115 9.73 18.27 7.75
C GLU A 115 10.46 17.37 6.74
N LEU A 116 10.43 16.05 6.93
CA LEU A 116 10.97 15.11 5.94
C LEU A 116 10.18 15.10 4.62
N TYR A 117 8.86 15.21 4.70
CA TYR A 117 7.98 15.25 3.53
C TYR A 117 8.02 16.58 2.76
N ARG A 118 8.48 17.66 3.40
CA ARG A 118 8.49 18.98 2.77
C ARG A 118 9.32 18.97 1.49
N GLY A 119 8.66 19.11 0.35
CA GLY A 119 9.32 19.05 -0.97
C GLY A 119 9.89 17.68 -1.35
N SER A 120 9.53 16.59 -0.66
CA SER A 120 10.16 15.28 -0.87
C SER A 120 9.83 14.63 -2.22
N MET A 121 8.79 15.11 -2.90
CA MET A 121 8.35 14.63 -4.21
C MET A 121 8.72 15.57 -5.35
N GLN A 122 9.54 16.60 -5.11
CA GLN A 122 10.02 17.50 -6.16
C GLN A 122 10.63 16.70 -7.32
N GLY A 123 10.24 17.05 -8.55
CA GLY A 123 10.66 16.36 -9.78
C GLY A 123 10.00 14.99 -10.02
N ARG A 124 9.14 14.50 -9.12
CA ARG A 124 8.45 13.21 -9.21
C ARG A 124 6.94 13.35 -9.39
N THR A 125 6.32 12.35 -9.99
CA THR A 125 4.85 12.21 -10.02
C THR A 125 4.37 11.73 -8.65
N MET A 126 3.34 12.38 -8.11
CA MET A 126 2.58 11.88 -6.97
C MET A 126 1.42 11.02 -7.48
N TYR A 127 1.49 9.72 -7.23
CA TYR A 127 0.44 8.78 -7.54
C TYR A 127 -0.56 8.69 -6.39
N VAL A 128 -1.84 8.70 -6.72
CA VAL A 128 -2.95 8.47 -5.78
C VAL A 128 -3.56 7.11 -6.11
N ILE A 129 -3.49 6.17 -5.16
CA ILE A 129 -3.90 4.78 -5.33
C ILE A 129 -5.10 4.49 -4.40
N PRO A 130 -6.35 4.60 -4.88
CA PRO A 130 -7.50 4.08 -4.17
C PRO A 130 -7.46 2.55 -4.16
N PHE A 131 -7.64 1.92 -3.00
CA PHE A 131 -7.66 0.46 -2.88
C PHE A 131 -8.65 -0.03 -1.81
N VAL A 132 -9.06 -1.29 -1.94
CA VAL A 132 -9.90 -1.98 -0.95
C VAL A 132 -9.22 -3.25 -0.45
N MET A 133 -9.17 -3.40 0.87
CA MET A 133 -8.71 -4.61 1.53
C MET A 133 -9.84 -5.64 1.57
N GLY A 134 -9.63 -6.79 0.93
CA GLY A 134 -10.70 -7.78 0.73
C GLY A 134 -11.49 -7.51 -0.55
N HIS A 135 -12.82 -7.67 -0.51
CA HIS A 135 -13.69 -7.54 -1.67
C HIS A 135 -14.45 -6.21 -1.68
N LEU A 136 -14.65 -5.63 -2.87
CA LEU A 136 -15.38 -4.37 -3.03
C LEU A 136 -16.85 -4.50 -2.58
N ASP A 137 -17.45 -5.66 -2.85
CA ASP A 137 -18.83 -6.00 -2.46
C ASP A 137 -18.95 -6.62 -1.05
N ALA A 138 -17.91 -6.50 -0.21
CA ALA A 138 -18.02 -6.93 1.17
C ALA A 138 -19.11 -6.15 1.91
N LYS A 139 -19.72 -6.75 2.94
CA LYS A 139 -20.72 -6.06 3.78
C LYS A 139 -20.15 -4.79 4.42
N VAL A 140 -18.86 -4.84 4.78
CA VAL A 140 -18.09 -3.71 5.31
C VAL A 140 -16.76 -3.69 4.54
N PRO A 141 -16.67 -3.01 3.40
CA PRO A 141 -15.43 -2.88 2.66
C PRO A 141 -14.45 -1.98 3.42
N MET A 142 -13.19 -2.39 3.51
CA MET A 142 -12.15 -1.63 4.21
C MET A 142 -11.30 -0.88 3.19
N PHE A 143 -11.64 0.39 2.98
CA PHE A 143 -10.99 1.24 1.99
C PHE A 143 -9.69 1.84 2.51
N GLY A 144 -8.76 2.10 1.60
CA GLY A 144 -7.57 2.89 1.82
C GLY A 144 -7.25 3.72 0.59
N VAL A 145 -6.50 4.80 0.79
CA VAL A 145 -5.88 5.54 -0.31
C VAL A 145 -4.41 5.71 0.01
N GLU A 146 -3.56 5.18 -0.85
CA GLU A 146 -2.12 5.33 -0.74
C GLU A 146 -1.63 6.43 -1.69
N ILE A 147 -0.94 7.43 -1.15
CA ILE A 147 -0.21 8.42 -1.93
C ILE A 147 1.26 8.02 -1.94
N THR A 148 1.88 7.97 -3.11
CA THR A 148 3.27 7.55 -3.29
C THR A 148 3.93 8.29 -4.45
N ASP A 149 5.25 8.47 -4.40
CA ASP A 149 6.08 8.97 -5.51
C ASP A 149 6.83 7.84 -6.25
N SER A 150 6.47 6.59 -5.99
CA SER A 150 7.11 5.40 -6.58
C SER A 150 6.16 4.63 -7.49
N ALA A 151 6.47 4.60 -8.80
CA ALA A 151 5.75 3.78 -9.76
C ALA A 151 5.88 2.28 -9.47
N TYR A 152 7.00 1.84 -8.88
CA TYR A 152 7.19 0.46 -8.42
C TYR A 152 6.15 0.07 -7.36
N VAL A 153 5.87 0.98 -6.42
CA VAL A 153 4.84 0.79 -5.40
C VAL A 153 3.46 0.68 -6.04
N VAL A 154 3.14 1.55 -7.01
CA VAL A 154 1.88 1.49 -7.76
C VAL A 154 1.66 0.11 -8.38
N VAL A 155 2.58 -0.35 -9.23
CA VAL A 155 2.41 -1.64 -9.95
C VAL A 155 2.37 -2.82 -8.97
N SER A 156 3.10 -2.75 -7.87
CA SER A 156 3.05 -3.78 -6.83
C SER A 156 1.70 -3.78 -6.10
N MET A 157 1.13 -2.61 -5.80
CA MET A 157 -0.19 -2.49 -5.18
C MET A 157 -1.31 -2.98 -6.11
N LEU A 158 -1.20 -2.79 -7.43
CA LEU A 158 -2.13 -3.36 -8.42
C LEU A 158 -2.19 -4.90 -8.39
N VAL A 159 -1.10 -5.56 -7.97
CA VAL A 159 -1.07 -7.01 -7.77
C VAL A 159 -1.58 -7.41 -6.38
N MET A 160 -1.20 -6.64 -5.35
CA MET A 160 -1.44 -6.98 -3.95
C MET A 160 -2.85 -6.68 -3.45
N ALA A 161 -3.53 -5.71 -4.06
CA ALA A 161 -4.86 -5.26 -3.66
C ALA A 161 -5.74 -4.98 -4.88
N ARG A 162 -7.05 -4.89 -4.64
CA ARG A 162 -7.99 -4.37 -5.64
C ARG A 162 -7.87 -2.85 -5.58
N CYS A 163 -7.41 -2.26 -6.66
CA CYS A 163 -7.09 -0.84 -6.75
C CYS A 163 -7.84 -0.17 -7.90
N GLY A 164 -7.84 1.16 -7.91
CA GLY A 164 -8.18 1.96 -9.07
C GLY A 164 -9.61 2.51 -9.10
N ASP A 165 -10.11 2.78 -10.30
CA ASP A 165 -11.34 3.55 -10.51
C ASP A 165 -12.56 2.91 -9.86
N ALA A 166 -12.71 1.58 -9.97
CA ALA A 166 -13.84 0.88 -9.36
C ALA A 166 -13.90 1.09 -7.83
N VAL A 167 -12.74 1.18 -7.18
CA VAL A 167 -12.65 1.48 -5.75
C VAL A 167 -12.96 2.95 -5.48
N LEU A 168 -12.39 3.86 -6.27
CA LEU A 168 -12.63 5.30 -6.13
C LEU A 168 -14.12 5.64 -6.26
N ARG A 169 -14.79 5.11 -7.31
CA ARG A 169 -16.22 5.31 -7.51
C ARG A 169 -17.01 4.77 -6.33
N LYS A 170 -16.61 3.63 -5.76
CA LYS A 170 -17.30 3.09 -4.59
C LYS A 170 -17.15 3.98 -3.35
N ILE A 171 -15.95 4.53 -3.13
CA ILE A 171 -15.69 5.50 -2.05
C ILE A 171 -16.59 6.72 -2.22
N GLU A 172 -16.68 7.27 -3.42
CA GLU A 172 -17.53 8.44 -3.73
C GLU A 172 -19.02 8.15 -3.60
N GLU A 173 -19.50 7.04 -4.18
CA GLU A 173 -20.91 6.63 -4.14
C GLU A 173 -21.44 6.47 -2.71
N THR A 174 -20.56 6.07 -1.79
CA THR A 174 -20.94 5.76 -0.40
C THR A 174 -20.45 6.78 0.60
N ASP A 175 -19.76 7.84 0.15
CA ASP A 175 -19.06 8.81 1.00
C ASP A 175 -18.24 8.11 2.11
N ALA A 176 -17.54 7.04 1.73
CA ALA A 176 -16.94 6.12 2.69
C ALA A 176 -15.66 6.67 3.30
N ALA A 177 -15.50 6.43 4.61
CA ALA A 177 -14.21 6.57 5.26
C ALA A 177 -13.17 5.63 4.63
N TYR A 178 -11.92 6.10 4.59
CA TYR A 178 -10.77 5.36 4.11
C TYR A 178 -9.59 5.58 5.05
N VAL A 179 -8.65 4.63 5.07
CA VAL A 179 -7.34 4.78 5.74
C VAL A 179 -6.41 5.60 4.86
N PRO A 180 -5.98 6.81 5.28
CA PRO A 180 -5.01 7.61 4.56
C PRO A 180 -3.60 7.05 4.78
N ALA A 181 -2.94 6.69 3.68
CA ALA A 181 -1.61 6.11 3.67
C ALA A 181 -0.68 7.02 2.84
N LEU A 182 0.28 7.69 3.48
CA LEU A 182 1.24 8.58 2.82
C LEU A 182 2.60 7.89 2.72
N HIS A 183 3.16 7.86 1.52
CA HIS A 183 4.47 7.30 1.23
C HIS A 183 5.30 8.27 0.37
N SER A 184 6.60 8.37 0.67
CA SER A 184 7.60 8.96 -0.23
C SER A 184 8.91 8.20 -0.11
N VAL A 185 9.60 7.99 -1.22
CA VAL A 185 10.96 7.40 -1.20
C VAL A 185 12.00 8.37 -0.62
N GLY A 186 11.66 9.64 -0.43
CA GLY A 186 12.53 10.63 0.20
C GLY A 186 13.74 11.02 -0.64
N ALA A 187 13.59 11.02 -1.97
CA ALA A 187 14.67 11.27 -2.92
C ALA A 187 14.25 12.30 -3.99
N PRO A 188 14.00 13.57 -3.62
CA PRO A 188 13.59 14.61 -4.58
C PRO A 188 14.65 14.80 -5.68
N LEU A 189 14.20 15.21 -6.86
CA LEU A 189 15.05 15.44 -8.03
C LEU A 189 15.08 16.94 -8.37
N ALA A 190 16.27 17.50 -8.45
CA ALA A 190 16.47 18.85 -8.99
C ALA A 190 16.27 18.86 -10.52
N ASP A 191 16.02 20.05 -11.08
CA ASP A 191 15.85 20.21 -12.52
C ASP A 191 17.07 19.67 -13.31
N GLY A 192 16.80 18.71 -14.21
CA GLY A 192 17.83 18.07 -15.03
C GLY A 192 18.70 17.04 -14.31
N GLN A 193 18.44 16.75 -13.03
CA GLN A 193 19.10 15.66 -12.31
C GLN A 193 18.63 14.31 -12.87
N ALA A 194 19.58 13.45 -13.22
CA ALA A 194 19.28 12.06 -13.55
C ALA A 194 18.87 11.29 -12.29
N ASP A 195 17.82 10.48 -12.40
CA ASP A 195 17.38 9.60 -11.32
C ASP A 195 18.25 8.33 -11.23
N VAL A 196 18.06 7.58 -10.15
CA VAL A 196 18.65 6.25 -9.96
C VAL A 196 17.58 5.16 -10.15
N ALA A 197 18.01 3.93 -10.44
CA ALA A 197 17.09 2.81 -10.68
C ALA A 197 16.21 2.49 -9.45
N TRP A 198 16.73 2.66 -8.24
CA TRP A 198 15.99 2.46 -6.99
C TRP A 198 16.20 3.67 -6.06
N PRO A 199 15.32 4.68 -6.10
CA PRO A 199 15.41 5.82 -5.20
C PRO A 199 14.96 5.42 -3.79
N CYS A 200 15.75 5.79 -2.80
CA CYS A 200 15.46 5.65 -1.37
C CYS A 200 16.27 6.67 -0.55
N SER A 201 16.05 6.71 0.76
CA SER A 201 16.75 7.58 1.71
C SER A 201 17.41 6.75 2.81
N ASP A 202 18.54 7.23 3.33
CA ASP A 202 19.15 6.70 4.56
C ASP A 202 18.25 6.92 5.79
N THR A 203 17.38 7.94 5.75
CA THR A 203 16.40 8.21 6.80
C THR A 203 15.11 7.48 6.50
N LYS A 204 14.73 6.53 7.36
CA LYS A 204 13.54 5.70 7.18
C LYS A 204 12.61 5.82 8.38
N TYR A 205 11.31 5.86 8.11
CA TYR A 205 10.25 5.84 9.11
C TYR A 205 9.02 5.13 8.55
N ILE A 206 8.46 4.19 9.31
CA ILE A 206 7.20 3.51 8.98
C ILE A 206 6.28 3.64 10.21
N VAL A 207 5.38 4.61 10.17
CA VAL A 207 4.65 5.09 11.34
C VAL A 207 3.16 4.85 11.18
N HIS A 208 2.53 4.43 12.27
CA HIS A 208 1.10 4.14 12.33
C HIS A 208 0.48 4.98 13.44
N PHE A 209 -0.60 5.71 13.13
CA PHE A 209 -1.36 6.46 14.12
C PHE A 209 -2.71 5.75 14.31
N PRO A 210 -2.82 4.89 15.34
CA PRO A 210 -3.92 3.95 15.44
C PRO A 210 -5.26 4.62 15.72
N GLU A 211 -5.32 5.79 16.36
CA GLU A 211 -6.58 6.51 16.62
C GLU A 211 -7.12 7.18 15.35
N GLU A 212 -6.23 7.73 14.53
CA GLU A 212 -6.56 8.41 13.28
C GLU A 212 -6.72 7.45 12.09
N ARG A 213 -6.29 6.20 12.25
CA ARG A 213 -6.25 5.18 11.19
C ARG A 213 -5.43 5.66 10.00
N THR A 214 -4.27 6.28 10.26
CA THR A 214 -3.37 6.80 9.24
C THR A 214 -2.01 6.10 9.30
N ILE A 215 -1.35 6.03 8.14
CA ILE A 215 -0.05 5.39 7.96
C ILE A 215 0.85 6.37 7.23
N TRP A 216 2.02 6.67 7.80
CA TRP A 216 3.03 7.51 7.15
C TRP A 216 4.31 6.70 6.96
N SER A 217 4.82 6.63 5.74
CA SER A 217 6.06 5.97 5.38
C SER A 217 7.00 6.89 4.61
N TYR A 218 8.27 6.88 4.97
CA TYR A 218 9.28 7.72 4.35
C TYR A 218 10.58 6.94 4.17
N GLY A 219 11.22 7.12 3.01
CA GLY A 219 12.62 6.77 2.76
C GLY A 219 12.88 5.36 2.23
N SER A 220 11.89 4.48 2.18
CA SER A 220 12.05 3.09 1.70
C SER A 220 11.05 2.79 0.60
N GLY A 221 11.52 2.28 -0.54
CA GLY A 221 10.66 1.75 -1.61
C GLY A 221 10.33 0.27 -1.45
N TYR A 222 10.83 -0.38 -0.39
CA TYR A 222 10.88 -1.84 -0.31
C TYR A 222 9.68 -2.46 0.42
N GLY A 223 8.97 -3.33 -0.28
CA GLY A 223 8.07 -4.33 0.29
C GLY A 223 7.14 -3.77 1.38
N GLY A 224 7.23 -4.32 2.60
CA GLY A 224 6.33 -3.94 3.70
C GLY A 224 6.52 -2.53 4.28
N ASN A 225 7.56 -1.80 3.86
CA ASN A 225 7.75 -0.40 4.24
C ASN A 225 6.97 0.53 3.31
N ALA A 226 6.82 0.14 2.04
CA ALA A 226 6.24 0.98 0.99
C ALA A 226 4.85 0.53 0.55
N LEU A 227 4.56 -0.78 0.52
CA LEU A 227 3.26 -1.32 0.13
C LEU A 227 2.31 -1.27 1.33
N LEU A 228 1.68 -0.12 1.57
CA LEU A 228 1.04 0.19 2.85
C LEU A 228 -0.26 -0.59 3.07
N GLY A 229 -0.91 -1.07 2.00
CA GLY A 229 -2.00 -2.04 2.09
C GLY A 229 -1.60 -3.40 2.67
N LYS A 230 -0.30 -3.76 2.65
CA LYS A 230 0.23 -5.01 3.22
C LYS A 230 0.27 -4.92 4.74
N LYS A 231 1.44 -5.04 5.38
CA LYS A 231 1.52 -5.21 6.85
C LYS A 231 1.02 -4.00 7.63
N CYS A 232 1.22 -2.79 7.10
CA CYS A 232 0.87 -1.54 7.79
C CYS A 232 -0.65 -1.43 7.99
N TYR A 233 -1.42 -1.55 6.92
CA TYR A 233 -2.87 -1.59 7.03
C TYR A 233 -3.33 -2.96 7.53
N SER A 234 -3.06 -4.03 6.78
CA SER A 234 -3.74 -5.33 6.95
C SER A 234 -3.57 -5.98 8.32
N LEU A 235 -2.54 -5.60 9.10
CA LEU A 235 -2.32 -6.06 10.47
C LEU A 235 -2.31 -4.91 11.46
N ARG A 236 -1.44 -3.90 11.30
CA ARG A 236 -1.22 -2.93 12.39
C ARG A 236 -2.43 -2.01 12.59
N ILE A 237 -2.83 -1.26 11.56
CA ILE A 237 -4.06 -0.45 11.64
C ILE A 237 -5.30 -1.34 11.77
N ALA A 238 -5.36 -2.44 11.02
CA ALA A 238 -6.50 -3.35 11.06
C ALA A 238 -6.72 -3.98 12.43
N SER A 239 -5.68 -4.34 13.18
CA SER A 239 -5.83 -4.89 14.54
C SER A 239 -6.37 -3.86 15.53
N ALA A 240 -5.98 -2.58 15.39
CA ALA A 240 -6.56 -1.50 16.18
C ALA A 240 -8.04 -1.30 15.85
N ILE A 241 -8.40 -1.29 14.55
CA ILE A 241 -9.80 -1.25 14.12
C ILE A 241 -10.57 -2.48 14.64
N ALA A 242 -9.97 -3.67 14.54
CA ALA A 242 -10.56 -4.94 14.93
C ALA A 242 -10.86 -5.00 16.43
N ARG A 243 -9.94 -4.50 17.25
CA ARG A 243 -10.16 -4.33 18.69
C ARG A 243 -11.35 -3.42 18.97
N ASP A 244 -11.44 -2.30 18.28
CA ASP A 244 -12.46 -1.28 18.54
C ASP A 244 -13.85 -1.68 17.99
N GLU A 245 -13.89 -2.53 16.97
CA GLU A 245 -15.12 -2.99 16.30
C GLU A 245 -15.55 -4.44 16.61
N GLY A 246 -14.77 -5.17 17.42
CA GLY A 246 -15.11 -6.52 17.87
C GLY A 246 -14.87 -7.64 16.84
N TRP A 247 -13.76 -7.60 16.11
CA TRP A 247 -13.32 -8.65 15.18
C TRP A 247 -11.81 -8.91 15.28
N MET A 248 -11.23 -9.74 14.40
CA MET A 248 -9.81 -10.11 14.47
C MET A 248 -9.07 -9.90 13.14
N ALA A 249 -7.92 -9.23 13.19
CA ALA A 249 -7.01 -9.06 12.07
C ALA A 249 -5.68 -9.80 12.35
N GLU A 250 -5.52 -10.98 11.76
CA GLU A 250 -4.51 -11.94 12.18
C GLU A 250 -3.49 -12.30 11.10
N HIS A 251 -2.28 -12.63 11.54
CA HIS A 251 -1.20 -13.11 10.69
C HIS A 251 -1.32 -14.61 10.41
N MET A 252 -2.38 -15.00 9.72
CA MET A 252 -2.73 -16.40 9.45
C MET A 252 -2.89 -16.68 7.96
N LEU A 253 -2.51 -17.89 7.55
CA LEU A 253 -3.01 -18.47 6.30
C LEU A 253 -4.49 -18.86 6.47
N ILE A 254 -5.20 -19.01 5.35
CA ILE A 254 -6.53 -19.66 5.28
C ILE A 254 -6.45 -20.76 4.22
N LEU A 255 -6.71 -22.00 4.66
CA LEU A 255 -6.68 -23.21 3.84
C LEU A 255 -8.08 -23.84 3.78
N LYS A 256 -8.55 -24.16 2.59
CA LYS A 256 -9.75 -24.99 2.38
C LYS A 256 -9.32 -26.44 2.19
N LEU A 257 -9.80 -27.33 3.05
CA LEU A 257 -9.57 -28.78 2.98
C LEU A 257 -10.87 -29.50 2.66
N THR A 258 -10.85 -30.34 1.63
CA THR A 258 -11.98 -31.20 1.26
C THR A 258 -11.61 -32.66 1.51
N SER A 259 -12.40 -33.34 2.34
CA SER A 259 -12.20 -34.76 2.68
C SER A 259 -12.62 -35.69 1.52
N PRO A 260 -12.24 -36.98 1.55
CA PRO A 260 -12.68 -37.98 0.56
C PRO A 260 -14.20 -38.16 0.50
N LYS A 261 -14.92 -37.81 1.57
CA LYS A 261 -16.40 -37.85 1.63
C LYS A 261 -17.05 -36.57 1.08
N GLY A 262 -16.26 -35.59 0.62
CA GLY A 262 -16.75 -34.30 0.11
C GLY A 262 -16.97 -33.22 1.17
N SER A 263 -16.79 -33.51 2.46
CA SER A 263 -16.91 -32.49 3.52
C SER A 263 -15.79 -31.46 3.44
N VAL A 264 -16.15 -30.18 3.49
CA VAL A 264 -15.23 -29.03 3.40
C VAL A 264 -14.98 -28.45 4.80
N HIS A 265 -13.72 -28.15 5.10
CA HIS A 265 -13.27 -27.48 6.32
C HIS A 265 -12.35 -26.32 5.96
N TYR A 266 -12.39 -25.25 6.75
CA TYR A 266 -11.46 -24.13 6.62
C TYR A 266 -10.55 -24.10 7.85
N VAL A 267 -9.25 -23.93 7.61
CA VAL A 267 -8.23 -23.89 8.66
C VAL A 267 -7.52 -22.54 8.57
N ALA A 268 -7.57 -21.77 9.65
CA ALA A 268 -6.72 -20.61 9.85
C ALA A 268 -5.51 -21.00 10.72
N ALA A 269 -4.30 -20.63 10.31
CA ALA A 269 -3.10 -21.00 11.06
C ALA A 269 -2.01 -19.92 11.03
N ALA A 270 -1.52 -19.56 12.21
CA ALA A 270 -0.44 -18.60 12.40
C ALA A 270 0.90 -19.32 12.55
N PHE A 271 1.91 -18.85 11.81
CA PHE A 271 3.28 -19.31 11.91
C PHE A 271 4.20 -18.09 11.89
N PRO A 272 5.29 -18.07 12.69
CA PRO A 272 6.34 -17.10 12.52
C PRO A 272 7.10 -17.32 11.20
N SER A 273 7.96 -16.37 10.85
CA SER A 273 8.84 -16.48 9.69
C SER A 273 9.67 -17.76 9.72
N ALA A 274 10.02 -18.27 8.53
CA ALA A 274 10.82 -19.49 8.34
C ALA A 274 10.20 -20.81 8.87
N CYS A 275 8.91 -20.84 9.19
CA CYS A 275 8.21 -22.07 9.64
C CYS A 275 7.30 -22.73 8.58
N GLY A 276 7.43 -22.36 7.30
CA GLY A 276 6.71 -23.04 6.22
C GLY A 276 5.22 -22.67 6.09
N LYS A 277 4.81 -21.46 6.51
CA LYS A 277 3.43 -20.97 6.37
C LYS A 277 2.88 -21.12 4.94
N THR A 278 3.63 -20.62 3.96
CA THR A 278 3.26 -20.72 2.53
C THR A 278 3.24 -22.18 2.05
N ASN A 279 4.15 -23.03 2.54
CA ASN A 279 4.15 -24.46 2.21
C ASN A 279 2.85 -25.13 2.67
N LEU A 280 2.35 -24.80 3.86
CA LEU A 280 1.08 -25.33 4.36
C LEU A 280 -0.12 -24.73 3.61
N ALA A 281 -0.09 -23.43 3.29
CA ALA A 281 -1.16 -22.77 2.56
C ALA A 281 -1.38 -23.35 1.15
N MET A 282 -0.29 -23.82 0.52
CA MET A 282 -0.28 -24.43 -0.82
C MET A 282 -0.03 -25.95 -0.77
N ILE A 283 -0.36 -26.61 0.34
CA ILE A 283 -0.06 -28.03 0.53
C ILE A 283 -0.73 -28.89 -0.54
N THR A 284 0.02 -29.84 -1.11
CA THR A 284 -0.56 -30.94 -1.91
C THR A 284 -0.80 -32.13 -0.99
N PRO A 285 -2.06 -32.54 -0.74
CA PRO A 285 -2.33 -33.67 0.15
C PRO A 285 -1.70 -34.97 -0.38
N THR A 286 -1.12 -35.75 0.52
CA THR A 286 -0.51 -37.06 0.21
C THR A 286 -1.43 -38.23 0.49
N ILE A 287 -2.60 -37.98 1.09
CA ILE A 287 -3.60 -39.00 1.45
C ILE A 287 -4.68 -39.06 0.36
N PRO A 288 -4.97 -40.24 -0.22
CA PRO A 288 -5.96 -40.37 -1.29
C PRO A 288 -7.33 -39.77 -0.94
N GLY A 289 -7.90 -39.04 -1.89
CA GLY A 289 -9.22 -38.43 -1.80
C GLY A 289 -9.26 -37.08 -1.06
N TRP A 290 -8.19 -36.66 -0.38
CA TRP A 290 -8.09 -35.32 0.18
C TRP A 290 -7.71 -34.30 -0.89
N LYS A 291 -8.31 -33.11 -0.81
CA LYS A 291 -7.97 -31.94 -1.64
C LYS A 291 -7.71 -30.73 -0.75
N ALA A 292 -6.80 -29.88 -1.18
CA ALA A 292 -6.46 -28.64 -0.52
C ALA A 292 -6.48 -27.50 -1.54
N GLU A 293 -7.05 -26.37 -1.15
CA GLU A 293 -7.13 -25.16 -1.95
C GLU A 293 -6.73 -23.96 -1.08
N MET A 294 -5.78 -23.16 -1.54
CA MET A 294 -5.36 -21.95 -0.84
C MET A 294 -6.45 -20.88 -0.96
N VAL A 295 -6.80 -20.26 0.17
CA VAL A 295 -7.60 -19.02 0.17
C VAL A 295 -6.67 -17.81 0.36
N GLY A 296 -5.69 -17.93 1.26
CA GLY A 296 -4.62 -16.95 1.44
C GLY A 296 -3.50 -17.55 2.29
N ASP A 297 -2.28 -17.04 2.15
CA ASP A 297 -1.11 -17.57 2.86
C ASP A 297 -0.53 -16.61 3.90
N ASP A 298 -1.10 -15.40 4.05
CA ASP A 298 -0.48 -14.35 4.85
C ASP A 298 -1.37 -13.74 5.94
N ILE A 299 -2.54 -13.22 5.57
CA ILE A 299 -3.42 -12.41 6.42
C ILE A 299 -4.82 -13.02 6.44
N ALA A 300 -5.44 -13.06 7.63
CA ALA A 300 -6.84 -13.46 7.82
C ALA A 300 -7.59 -12.41 8.64
N TRP A 301 -8.70 -11.92 8.10
CA TRP A 301 -9.65 -11.11 8.85
C TRP A 301 -10.88 -11.96 9.19
N MET A 302 -11.18 -12.10 10.47
CA MET A 302 -12.24 -12.98 10.98
C MET A 302 -13.30 -12.15 11.71
N ARG A 303 -14.55 -12.32 11.29
CA ARG A 303 -15.76 -11.68 11.80
C ARG A 303 -16.85 -12.72 11.98
#